data_AF-A0AAV0QQY6-F1
#
_entry.id   AF-A0AAV0QQY6-F1
#
_cell.length_a   1.000
_cell.length_b   1.000
_cell.length_c   1.000
_cell.angle_alpha   90.00
_cell.angle_beta   90.00
_cell.angle_gamma   90.00
#
_symmetry.space_group_name_H-M   'P 1'
#
loop_
_entity.id
_entity.type
_entity.pdbx_description
1 polymer ?
#
loop_
_entity_poly.entity_id
_entity_poly.type
_entity_poly.pdbx_seq_one_letter_code
_entity_poly.pdbx_strand_id
1 'polypeptide(L)'
;MAWTTTMIGWSVLEFGNKMGYPDLRHSLDALRWGTDYFLKATSVPDRIVAQVADPVLDHDCWERPEDMDTPRNSYLLNASHPGSEVAGEIAAALAVGALAFRKISPSYTKLLLNRAIQVFEFGDKHRGSYAQSVGAGACPFYCSSNGYMV
;
A
#
# COMPACT_ATOMS: atom_id res chain seq x y z
N MET A 1 -1.90 5.82 0.36
CA MET A 1 -0.72 5.30 -0.39
C MET A 1 -1.10 4.21 -1.38
N ALA A 2 -1.74 3.10 -0.97
CA ALA A 2 -2.01 1.96 -1.86
C ALA A 2 -2.80 2.35 -3.12
N TRP A 3 -3.90 3.09 -2.96
CA TRP A 3 -4.68 3.64 -4.07
C TRP A 3 -3.84 4.45 -5.07
N THR A 4 -2.94 5.32 -4.58
CA THR A 4 -2.04 6.09 -5.44
C THR A 4 -1.13 5.18 -6.25
N THR A 5 -0.55 4.15 -5.63
CA THR A 5 0.28 3.16 -6.31
C THR A 5 -0.52 2.39 -7.37
N THR A 6 -1.77 2.00 -7.06
CA THR A 6 -2.69 1.37 -8.01
C THR A 6 -2.93 2.28 -9.23
N MET A 7 -3.23 3.56 -9.00
CA MET A 7 -3.52 4.51 -10.07
C MET A 7 -2.29 4.84 -10.94
N ILE A 8 -1.10 4.92 -10.35
CA ILE A 8 0.16 5.07 -11.12
C ILE A 8 0.37 3.84 -12.00
N GLY A 9 0.24 2.63 -11.43
CA GLY A 9 0.40 1.39 -12.18
C GLY A 9 -0.61 1.25 -13.33
N TRP A 10 -1.88 1.60 -13.08
CA TRP A 10 -2.89 1.60 -14.12
C TRP A 10 -2.57 2.63 -15.22
N SER A 11 -2.14 3.84 -14.84
CA SER A 11 -1.73 4.87 -15.80
C SER A 11 -0.56 4.40 -16.68
N VAL A 12 0.41 3.69 -16.12
CA VAL A 12 1.51 3.09 -16.90
C VAL A 12 1.01 2.03 -17.87
N LEU A 13 0.06 1.18 -17.45
CA LEU A 13 -0.51 0.14 -18.33
C LEU A 13 -1.31 0.74 -19.49
N GLU A 14 -2.13 1.74 -19.23
CA GLU A 14 -3.02 2.34 -20.23
C GLU A 14 -2.29 3.34 -21.14
N PHE A 15 -1.43 4.17 -20.55
CA PHE A 15 -0.84 5.32 -21.22
C PHE A 15 0.68 5.28 -21.34
N GLY A 16 1.35 4.20 -20.90
CA GLY A 16 2.82 4.13 -20.88
C GLY A 16 3.48 4.38 -22.24
N ASN A 17 2.85 3.94 -23.34
CA ASN A 17 3.35 4.20 -24.70
C ASN A 17 3.30 5.69 -25.11
N LYS A 18 2.49 6.49 -24.43
CA LYS A 18 2.33 7.94 -24.67
C LYS A 18 3.16 8.81 -23.72
N MET A 19 3.66 8.25 -22.61
CA MET A 19 4.44 9.01 -21.61
C MET A 19 5.82 9.44 -22.13
N GLY A 20 6.43 8.67 -23.04
CA GLY A 20 7.77 8.97 -23.56
C GLY A 20 8.87 8.89 -22.49
N TYR A 21 10.09 9.31 -22.86
CA TYR A 21 11.24 9.40 -21.96
C TYR A 21 11.45 10.86 -21.51
N PRO A 22 11.76 11.15 -20.23
CA PRO A 22 12.01 10.19 -19.14
C PRO A 22 10.78 9.81 -18.30
N ASP A 23 9.59 10.33 -18.61
CA ASP A 23 8.42 10.23 -17.73
C ASP A 23 7.92 8.81 -17.51
N LEU A 24 7.99 7.93 -18.52
CA LEU A 24 7.68 6.51 -18.32
C LEU A 24 8.62 5.87 -17.29
N ARG A 25 9.91 6.22 -17.34
CA ARG A 25 10.90 5.71 -16.39
C ARG A 25 10.61 6.23 -14.99
N HIS A 26 10.37 7.53 -14.82
CA HIS A 26 10.02 8.09 -13.52
C HIS A 26 8.73 7.48 -12.94
N SER A 27 7.73 7.23 -13.78
CA SER A 27 6.48 6.58 -13.37
C SER A 27 6.71 5.13 -12.90
N LEU A 28 7.56 4.39 -13.60
CA LEU A 28 7.96 3.04 -13.19
C LEU A 28 8.78 3.06 -11.89
N ASP A 29 9.70 4.01 -11.73
CA ASP A 29 10.48 4.16 -10.49
C ASP A 29 9.56 4.51 -9.30
N ALA A 30 8.57 5.39 -9.48
CA ALA A 30 7.57 5.72 -8.47
C ALA A 30 6.68 4.52 -8.12
N LEU A 31 6.21 3.77 -9.13
CA LEU A 31 5.45 2.54 -8.93
C LEU A 31 6.26 1.53 -8.10
N ARG A 32 7.54 1.34 -8.46
CA ARG A 32 8.45 0.44 -7.76
C ARG A 32 8.64 0.82 -6.31
N TRP A 33 8.80 2.12 -6.02
CA TRP A 33 8.95 2.61 -4.66
C TRP A 33 7.74 2.22 -3.78
N GLY A 34 6.53 2.41 -4.31
CA GLY A 34 5.30 2.00 -3.63
C GLY A 34 5.21 0.48 -3.42
N THR A 35 5.49 -0.31 -4.46
CA THR A 35 5.39 -1.77 -4.36
C THR A 35 6.49 -2.37 -3.47
N ASP A 36 7.70 -1.82 -3.45
CA ASP A 36 8.78 -2.24 -2.54
C ASP A 36 8.42 -1.97 -1.08
N TYR A 37 7.78 -0.83 -0.79
CA TYR A 37 7.24 -0.57 0.53
C TYR A 37 6.18 -1.62 0.91
N PHE A 38 5.23 -1.93 0.02
CA PHE A 38 4.20 -2.93 0.32
C PHE A 38 4.74 -4.35 0.48
N LEU A 39 5.78 -4.73 -0.26
CA LEU A 39 6.49 -5.99 -0.04
C LEU A 39 7.10 -6.09 1.37
N LYS A 40 7.55 -4.97 1.95
CA LYS A 40 8.02 -4.94 3.35
C LYS A 40 6.86 -4.91 4.33
N ALA A 41 5.85 -4.07 4.09
CA ALA A 41 4.68 -3.90 4.95
C ALA A 41 3.86 -5.19 5.13
N THR A 42 4.00 -6.14 4.20
CA THR A 42 3.27 -7.43 4.19
C THR A 42 4.22 -8.64 4.27
N SER A 43 5.48 -8.45 4.69
CA SER A 43 6.50 -9.51 4.67
C SER A 43 6.28 -10.59 5.73
N VAL A 44 5.54 -10.28 6.78
CA VAL A 44 5.20 -11.21 7.86
C VAL A 44 3.83 -11.80 7.56
N PRO A 45 3.68 -13.14 7.51
CA PRO A 45 2.38 -13.79 7.28
C PRO A 45 1.31 -13.30 8.27
N ASP A 46 0.08 -13.14 7.77
CA ASP A 46 -1.11 -12.70 8.52
C ASP A 46 -0.95 -11.35 9.25
N ARG A 47 0.02 -10.52 8.82
CA ARG A 47 0.27 -9.19 9.37
C ARG A 47 0.50 -8.18 8.25
N ILE A 48 -0.24 -7.07 8.31
CA ILE A 48 -0.09 -5.95 7.38
C ILE A 48 0.18 -4.69 8.17
N VAL A 49 1.27 -3.99 7.86
CA VAL A 49 1.50 -2.62 8.36
C VAL A 49 0.58 -1.67 7.61
N ALA A 50 -0.48 -1.20 8.26
CA ALA A 50 -1.43 -0.26 7.67
C ALA A 50 -0.98 1.19 7.77
N GLN A 51 -0.26 1.52 8.85
CA GLN A 51 0.24 2.87 9.10
C GLN A 51 1.53 2.86 9.92
N VAL A 52 2.35 3.89 9.74
CA VAL A 52 3.56 4.14 10.51
C VAL A 52 3.48 5.57 11.05
N ALA A 53 3.75 5.73 12.34
CA ALA A 53 3.62 6.92 13.16
C ALA A 53 2.19 7.30 13.59
N ASP A 54 2.11 7.87 14.79
CA ASP A 54 0.92 8.52 15.31
C ASP A 54 0.74 9.84 14.56
N PRO A 55 -0.42 10.08 13.93
CA PRO A 55 -0.61 11.24 13.08
C PRO A 55 -0.66 12.56 13.85
N VAL A 56 -1.08 12.56 15.12
CA VAL A 56 -1.18 13.79 15.91
C VAL A 56 0.22 14.24 16.30
N LEU A 57 1.03 13.32 16.83
CA LEU A 57 2.41 13.63 17.18
C LEU A 57 3.25 14.01 15.93
N ASP A 58 3.04 13.34 14.80
CA ASP A 58 3.70 13.67 13.54
C ASP A 58 3.33 15.08 13.04
N HIS A 59 2.05 15.47 13.14
CA HIS A 59 1.59 16.80 12.72
C HIS A 59 1.94 17.92 13.71
N ASP A 60 2.11 17.61 15.00
CA ASP A 60 2.61 18.56 15.99
C ASP A 60 4.10 18.88 15.79
N CYS A 61 4.79 18.09 14.97
CA CYS A 61 6.19 18.29 14.64
C CYS A 61 6.38 19.05 13.32
N TRP A 62 7.04 20.22 13.38
CA TRP A 62 7.42 20.99 12.20
C TRP A 62 8.93 21.04 12.03
N GLU A 63 9.48 20.04 11.36
CA GLU A 63 10.91 19.92 11.05
C GLU A 63 11.15 19.17 9.74
N ARG A 64 12.41 19.04 9.34
CA ARG A 64 12.75 18.23 8.17
C ARG A 64 12.64 16.75 8.54
N PRO A 65 12.16 15.86 7.65
CA PRO A 65 11.94 14.45 7.99
C PRO A 65 13.21 13.72 8.44
N GLU A 66 14.40 14.16 8.02
CA GLU A 66 15.69 13.62 8.46
C GLU A 66 16.07 13.98 9.91
N ASP A 67 15.44 15.00 10.48
CA ASP A 67 15.70 15.47 11.85
C ASP A 67 14.69 14.90 12.87
N MET A 68 13.73 14.09 12.42
CA MET A 68 12.63 13.64 13.27
C MET A 68 13.02 12.71 14.42
N ASP A 69 12.63 13.09 15.64
CA ASP A 69 12.79 12.30 16.87
C ASP A 69 11.45 11.78 17.46
N THR A 70 10.33 12.20 16.88
CA THR A 70 8.99 11.78 17.30
C THR A 70 8.77 10.26 17.11
N PRO A 71 8.19 9.53 18.07
CA PRO A 71 7.99 8.08 17.95
C PRO A 71 7.15 7.67 16.73
N ARG A 72 7.69 6.78 15.88
CA ARG A 72 7.05 6.33 14.62
C ARG A 72 6.53 4.89 14.69
N ASN A 73 5.65 4.61 15.64
CA ASN A 73 5.11 3.26 15.87
C ASN A 73 4.30 2.74 14.68
N SER A 74 4.33 1.44 14.43
CA SER A 74 3.56 0.80 13.35
C SER A 74 2.21 0.27 13.84
N TYR A 75 1.14 0.56 13.10
CA TYR A 75 -0.19 0.01 13.32
C TYR A 75 -0.38 -1.20 12.41
N LEU A 76 -0.73 -2.34 13.00
CA LEU A 76 -0.76 -3.63 12.31
C LEU A 76 -2.19 -4.17 12.20
N LEU A 77 -2.55 -4.63 11.01
CA LEU A 77 -3.72 -5.46 10.79
C LEU A 77 -3.35 -6.93 10.99
N ASN A 78 -4.28 -7.70 11.56
CA ASN A 78 -4.17 -9.15 11.79
C ASN A 78 -5.58 -9.76 11.95
N ALA A 79 -5.66 -11.05 12.26
CA ALA A 79 -6.94 -11.74 12.42
C ALA A 79 -7.89 -11.11 13.47
N SER A 80 -7.35 -10.53 14.54
CA SER A 80 -8.14 -9.86 15.60
C SER A 80 -8.40 -8.38 15.32
N HIS A 81 -7.59 -7.77 14.45
CA HIS A 81 -7.68 -6.38 14.02
C HIS A 81 -7.67 -6.33 12.49
N PRO A 82 -8.76 -6.75 11.83
CA PRO A 82 -8.84 -6.89 10.37
C PRO A 82 -8.85 -5.54 9.64
N GLY A 83 -8.59 -5.55 8.34
CA GLY A 83 -8.70 -4.34 7.51
C GLY A 83 -8.77 -4.67 6.03
N SER A 84 -9.94 -5.13 5.61
CA SER A 84 -10.19 -5.63 4.25
C SER A 84 -10.02 -4.56 3.18
N GLU A 85 -10.38 -3.30 3.45
CA GLU A 85 -10.22 -2.20 2.49
C GLU A 85 -8.74 -2.00 2.15
N VAL A 86 -7.91 -1.84 3.18
CA VAL A 86 -6.47 -1.58 3.01
C VAL A 86 -5.76 -2.81 2.48
N ALA A 87 -6.10 -4.01 2.94
CA ALA A 87 -5.56 -5.25 2.40
C ALA A 87 -5.89 -5.39 0.90
N GLY A 88 -7.16 -5.20 0.52
CA GLY A 88 -7.61 -5.25 -0.87
C GLY A 88 -6.89 -4.24 -1.75
N GLU A 89 -6.76 -3.00 -1.30
CA GLU A 89 -6.09 -1.96 -2.09
C GLU A 89 -4.57 -2.17 -2.19
N ILE A 90 -3.91 -2.71 -1.15
CA ILE A 90 -2.50 -3.12 -1.23
C ILE A 90 -2.34 -4.28 -2.23
N ALA A 91 -3.25 -5.26 -2.21
CA ALA A 91 -3.24 -6.34 -3.17
C ALA A 91 -3.43 -5.83 -4.61
N ALA A 92 -4.33 -4.87 -4.83
CA ALA A 92 -4.53 -4.22 -6.12
C ALA A 92 -3.26 -3.48 -6.59
N ALA A 93 -2.61 -2.71 -5.71
CA ALA A 93 -1.36 -2.02 -5.99
C ALA A 93 -0.22 -2.97 -6.40
N LEU A 94 -0.09 -4.10 -5.69
CA LEU A 94 0.90 -5.13 -6.01
C LEU A 94 0.57 -5.86 -7.32
N ALA A 95 -0.70 -6.19 -7.57
CA ALA A 95 -1.14 -6.86 -8.78
C ALA A 95 -0.94 -6.00 -10.03
N VAL A 96 -1.29 -4.71 -9.97
CA VAL A 96 -1.05 -3.80 -11.10
C VAL A 96 0.44 -3.57 -11.33
N GLY A 97 1.24 -3.52 -10.25
CA GLY A 97 2.70 -3.51 -10.33
C GLY A 97 3.25 -4.73 -11.07
N ALA A 98 2.75 -5.94 -10.74
CA ALA A 98 3.14 -7.17 -11.43
C ALA A 98 2.85 -7.09 -12.94
N LEU A 99 1.71 -6.53 -13.34
CA LEU A 99 1.38 -6.33 -14.76
C LEU A 99 2.31 -5.32 -15.43
N ALA A 100 2.57 -4.18 -14.78
CA ALA A 100 3.41 -3.11 -15.32
C ALA A 100 4.87 -3.55 -15.52
N PHE A 101 5.41 -4.35 -14.60
CA PHE A 101 6.78 -4.87 -14.68
C PHE A 101 6.92 -6.19 -15.46
N ARG A 102 5.82 -6.78 -15.96
CA ARG A 102 5.81 -8.12 -16.58
C ARG A 102 6.87 -8.34 -17.65
N LYS A 103 7.10 -7.35 -18.51
CA LYS A 103 8.09 -7.41 -19.60
C LYS A 103 9.49 -6.90 -19.20
N ILE A 104 9.60 -6.24 -18.05
CA ILE A 104 10.82 -5.56 -17.59
C ILE A 104 11.59 -6.44 -16.60
N SER A 105 10.88 -7.08 -15.66
CA SER A 105 11.47 -7.92 -14.63
C SER A 105 10.54 -9.09 -14.27
N PRO A 106 10.74 -10.28 -14.88
CA PRO A 106 9.92 -11.46 -14.61
C PRO A 106 10.00 -11.94 -13.14
N SER A 107 11.18 -11.83 -12.51
CA SER A 107 11.37 -12.21 -11.10
C SER A 107 10.58 -11.30 -10.17
N TYR A 108 10.66 -9.98 -10.37
CA TYR A 108 9.91 -9.00 -9.59
C TYR A 108 8.40 -9.15 -9.81
N THR A 109 7.98 -9.39 -11.05
CA THR A 109 6.58 -9.69 -11.40
C THR A 109 6.02 -10.86 -10.60
N LYS A 110 6.76 -11.99 -10.55
CA LYS A 110 6.34 -13.17 -9.78
C LYS A 110 6.26 -12.87 -8.29
N LEU A 111 7.22 -12.12 -7.76
CA LEU A 111 7.23 -11.70 -6.36
C LEU A 111 6.01 -10.86 -6.00
N LEU A 112 5.71 -9.83 -6.81
CA LEU A 112 4.56 -8.95 -6.61
C LEU A 112 3.24 -9.71 -6.70
N LEU A 113 3.06 -10.54 -7.73
CA LEU A 113 1.83 -11.32 -7.92
C LEU A 113 1.58 -12.28 -6.77
N ASN A 114 2.62 -13.02 -6.35
CA ASN A 114 2.50 -13.94 -5.22
C ASN A 114 2.10 -13.20 -3.94
N ARG A 115 2.69 -12.02 -3.68
CA ARG A 115 2.31 -11.24 -2.50
C ARG A 115 0.89 -10.66 -2.62
N ALA A 116 0.50 -10.18 -3.81
CA ALA A 116 -0.85 -9.67 -4.04
C ALA A 116 -1.92 -10.71 -3.68
N ILE A 117 -1.73 -11.96 -4.11
CA ILE A 117 -2.65 -13.07 -3.80
C ILE A 117 -2.73 -13.30 -2.28
N GLN A 118 -1.59 -13.40 -1.59
CA GLN A 118 -1.55 -13.61 -0.13
C GLN A 118 -2.27 -12.49 0.64
N VAL A 119 -2.04 -11.23 0.24
CA VAL A 119 -2.65 -10.06 0.90
C VAL A 119 -4.15 -10.00 0.62
N PHE A 120 -4.58 -10.33 -0.59
CA PHE A 120 -5.99 -10.41 -0.94
C PHE A 120 -6.71 -11.51 -0.13
N GLU A 121 -6.12 -12.71 -0.07
CA GLU A 121 -6.64 -13.83 0.72
C GLU A 121 -6.76 -13.48 2.20
N PHE A 122 -5.77 -12.77 2.78
CA PHE A 122 -5.86 -12.25 4.14
C PHE A 122 -7.07 -11.32 4.31
N GLY A 123 -7.22 -10.34 3.41
CA GLY A 123 -8.30 -9.35 3.47
C GLY A 123 -9.69 -9.95 3.31
N ASP A 124 -9.83 -10.99 2.49
CA ASP A 124 -11.10 -11.69 2.29
C ASP A 124 -11.42 -12.65 3.45
N LYS A 125 -10.41 -13.35 3.98
CA LYS A 125 -10.57 -14.28 5.11
C LYS A 125 -10.89 -13.56 6.43
N HIS A 126 -10.24 -12.43 6.68
CA HIS A 126 -10.39 -11.65 7.90
C HIS A 126 -11.14 -10.36 7.62
N ARG A 127 -12.47 -10.46 7.46
CA ARG A 127 -13.33 -9.33 7.11
C ARG A 127 -13.50 -8.35 8.26
N GLY A 128 -13.23 -7.07 7.99
CA GLY A 128 -13.46 -5.99 8.94
C GLY A 128 -12.82 -4.69 8.47
N SER A 129 -13.25 -3.58 9.07
CA SER A 129 -12.79 -2.27 8.63
C SER A 129 -11.47 -1.89 9.27
N TYR A 130 -10.49 -1.48 8.45
CA TYR A 130 -9.21 -1.00 8.96
C TYR A 130 -9.36 0.25 9.83
N ALA A 131 -10.39 1.07 9.57
CA ALA A 131 -10.64 2.29 10.33
C ALA A 131 -10.98 1.99 11.81
N GLN A 132 -11.59 0.84 12.07
CA GLN A 132 -11.84 0.36 13.43
C GLN A 132 -10.58 -0.24 14.07
N SER A 133 -9.82 -1.01 13.28
CA SER A 133 -8.60 -1.69 13.75
C SER A 133 -7.42 -0.75 14.03
N VAL A 134 -7.24 0.28 13.20
CA VAL A 134 -6.21 1.31 13.38
C VAL A 134 -6.73 2.46 14.24
N GLY A 135 -8.04 2.72 14.21
CA GLY A 135 -8.69 3.73 15.04
C GLY A 135 -8.16 5.13 14.77
N ALA A 136 -7.78 5.82 15.85
CA ALA A 136 -7.26 7.19 15.82
C ALA A 136 -5.96 7.36 15.01
N GLY A 137 -5.25 6.26 14.70
CA GLY A 137 -4.14 6.31 13.77
C GLY A 137 -4.61 6.71 12.37
N ALA A 138 -5.74 6.18 11.88
CA ALA A 138 -6.22 6.44 10.53
C ALA A 138 -7.31 7.52 10.48
N CYS A 139 -8.30 7.46 11.37
CA CYS A 139 -9.37 8.45 11.48
C CYS A 139 -8.98 9.56 12.47
N PRO A 140 -9.23 10.85 12.17
CA PRO A 140 -10.17 11.36 11.15
C PRO A 140 -9.56 11.61 9.76
N PHE A 141 -8.30 11.27 9.51
CA PHE A 141 -7.57 11.67 8.30
C PHE A 141 -7.99 10.88 7.05
N TYR A 142 -7.99 9.56 7.16
CA TYR A 142 -8.43 8.64 6.10
C TYR A 142 -9.39 7.64 6.72
N CYS A 143 -10.67 7.99 6.82
CA CYS A 143 -11.69 7.05 7.28
C CYS A 143 -12.21 6.15 6.15
N SER A 144 -12.67 4.95 6.51
CA SER A 144 -13.43 4.10 5.59
C SER A 144 -14.89 4.55 5.58
N SER A 145 -15.30 5.30 4.56
CA SER A 145 -16.69 5.75 4.40
C SER A 145 -17.56 4.79 3.59
N ASN A 146 -16.95 3.97 2.73
CA ASN A 146 -17.66 3.07 1.80
C ASN A 146 -17.54 1.60 2.19
N GLY A 147 -16.78 1.28 3.24
CA GLY A 147 -16.58 -0.09 3.72
C GLY A 147 -15.83 -0.99 2.74
N TYR A 148 -15.96 -2.30 2.97
CA TYR A 148 -15.27 -3.38 2.23
C TYR A 148 -16.24 -4.42 1.66
N MET A 149 -17.54 -4.29 1.91
CA MET A 149 -18.56 -5.19 1.40
C MET A 149 -19.13 -4.59 0.12
N VAL A 150 -19.03 -5.32 -0.98
CA VAL A 150 -19.74 -5.05 -2.24
C VAL A 150 -21.05 -5.83 -2.25
#